data_AF-A0A957QRF5-F1
#
_entry.id   AF-A0A957QRF5-F1
#
_cell.length_a   1.000
_cell.length_b   1.000
_cell.length_c   1.000
_cell.angle_alpha   90.00
_cell.angle_beta   90.00
_cell.angle_gamma   90.00
#
_symmetry.space_group_name_H-M   'P 1'
#
loop_
_entity.id
_entity.type
_entity.pdbx_description
1 polymer ?
#
loop_
_entity_poly.entity_id
_entity_poly.type
_entity_poly.pdbx_seq_one_letter_code
_entity_poly.pdbx_strand_id
1 'polypeptide(L)' 'MKIALLGTRGVPASYSGFETCVEQLGARLAERGHEVTVY' A
#
# COMPACT_ATOMS: atom_id res chain seq x y z
N MET A 1 -11.97 -4.58 -6.51
CA MET A 1 -11.15 -5.82 -6.44
C MET A 1 -10.45 -5.86 -5.09
N LYS A 2 -10.10 -7.06 -4.59
CA LYS A 2 -9.32 -7.23 -3.35
C LYS A 2 -7.84 -7.32 -3.72
N ILE A 3 -7.00 -6.46 -3.13
CA ILE A 3 -5.57 -6.33 -3.44
C ILE A 3 -4.79 -6.43 -2.13
N ALA A 4 -3.87 -7.39 -2.04
CA ALA A 4 -2.97 -7.55 -0.91
C ALA A 4 -1.56 -7.11 -1.29
N LEU A 5 -0.99 -6.17 -0.54
CA LEU A 5 0.39 -5.71 -0.69
C LEU A 5 1.20 -6.33 0.45
N LEU A 6 2.13 -7.24 0.10
CA LEU A 6 2.93 -8.01 1.05
C LEU A 6 4.37 -7.52 1.05
N GLY A 7 4.97 -7.44 2.24
CA GLY A 7 6.41 -7.22 2.38
C GLY A 7 6.79 -5.76 2.66
N THR A 8 5.87 -4.97 3.21
CA THR A 8 6.22 -3.65 3.75
C THR A 8 6.50 -3.76 5.24
N ARG A 9 7.34 -2.87 5.79
CA ARG A 9 7.48 -2.75 7.25
C ARG A 9 6.38 -1.90 7.90
N GLY A 10 5.43 -1.41 7.10
CA GLY A 10 4.30 -0.61 7.52
C GLY A 10 4.01 0.54 6.54
N VAL A 11 2.77 1.04 6.61
CA VAL A 11 2.34 2.34 6.12
C VAL A 11 1.95 3.15 7.37
N PRO A 12 2.52 4.34 7.62
CA PRO A 12 3.28 5.19 6.69
C PRO A 12 4.73 4.73 6.41
N ALA A 13 5.25 5.04 5.22
CA ALA A 13 6.59 4.63 4.82
C ALA A 13 7.68 5.29 5.67
N SER A 14 8.65 4.50 6.14
CA SER A 14 9.65 4.96 7.11
C SER A 14 11.09 4.64 6.74
N TYR A 15 11.33 3.66 5.84
CA TYR A 15 12.68 3.14 5.61
C TYR A 15 13.04 2.90 4.15
N SER A 16 12.09 2.46 3.32
CA SER A 16 12.40 2.01 1.95
C SER A 16 11.51 2.64 0.88
N GLY A 17 12.07 2.80 -0.32
CA GLY A 17 11.29 3.25 -1.48
C GLY A 17 10.15 2.30 -1.85
N PHE A 18 10.23 1.03 -1.44
CA PHE A 18 9.14 0.08 -1.58
C PHE A 18 7.94 0.44 -0.70
N GLU A 19 8.17 0.84 0.55
CA GLU A 19 7.10 1.32 1.44
C GLU A 19 6.44 2.58 0.88
N THR A 20 7.21 3.54 0.34
CA THR A 20 6.66 4.74 -0.30
C THR A 20 5.81 4.40 -1.51
N CYS A 21 6.23 3.41 -2.31
CA CYS A 21 5.45 2.89 -3.42
C CYS A 21 4.12 2.32 -2.94
N VAL A 22 4.14 1.46 -1.91
CA VAL A 22 2.93 0.84 -1.35
C VAL A 22 1.99 1.87 -0.74
N GLU A 23 2.51 2.88 -0.04
CA GLU A 23 1.71 3.96 0.52
C GLU A 23 0.98 4.76 -0.58
N GLN A 24 1.72 5.24 -1.58
CA GLN A 24 1.15 6.05 -2.67
C GLN A 24 0.22 5.24 -3.58
N LEU A 25 0.63 4.03 -3.95
CA LEU A 25 -0.16 3.15 -4.81
C LEU A 25 -1.40 2.65 -4.07
N GLY A 26 -1.25 2.20 -2.83
CA GLY A 26 -2.33 1.70 -2.00
C GLY A 26 -3.42 2.75 -1.78
N ALA A 27 -3.03 3.99 -1.44
CA ALA A 27 -3.98 5.10 -1.31
C ALA A 27 -4.77 5.35 -2.61
N ARG A 28 -4.09 5.42 -3.76
CA ARG A 28 -4.73 5.66 -5.06
C ARG A 28 -5.58 4.49 -5.56
N LEU A 29 -5.31 3.27 -5.12
CA LEU A 29 -6.14 2.10 -5.41
C LEU A 29 -7.38 2.09 -4.51
N ALA A 30 -7.23 2.46 -3.24
CA ALA A 30 -8.35 2.63 -2.31
C ALA A 30 -9.31 3.74 -2.78
N GLU A 31 -8.78 4.88 -3.23
CA GLU A 31 -9.57 5.98 -3.82
C GLU A 31 -10.36 5.55 -5.06
N ARG A 32 -9.85 4.57 -5.83
CA ARG A 32 -10.56 3.96 -6.97
C ARG A 32 -11.60 2.92 -6.58
N GLY A 33 -11.88 2.74 -5.28
CA GLY A 33 -12.87 1.80 -4.76
C GLY A 33 -12.37 0.35 -4.69
N HIS A 34 -11.05 0.13 -4.63
CA HIS A 34 -10.49 -1.19 -4.39
C HIS A 34 -10.29 -1.44 -2.88
N GLU A 35 -10.49 -2.68 -2.46
CA GLU A 35 -10.23 -3.11 -1.08
C GLU A 35 -8.75 -3.50 -0.99
N VAL A 36 -7.93 -2.63 -0.39
CA VAL A 36 -6.49 -2.81 -0.27
C VAL A 36 -6.13 -3.20 1.16
N THR A 37 -5.36 -4.27 1.31
CA THR A 37 -4.79 -4.69 2.59
C THR A 37 -3.28 -4.72 2.48
N VAL A 38 -2.60 -4.07 3.42
CA VAL A 38 -1.14 -4.08 3.51
C VAL A 38 -0.73 -4.94 4.70
N TYR A 39 0.18 -5.88 4.47
CA TYR A 39 0.75 -6.76 5.50
C TYR A 39 2.25 -6.51 5.67
#